data_AF-A0A420VCN6-F1
#
_entry.id   AF-A0A420VCN6-F1
#
_cell.length_a   1.000
_cell.length_b   1.000
_cell.length_c   1.000
_cell.angle_alpha   90.00
_cell.angle_beta   90.00
_cell.angle_gamma   90.00
#
_symmetry.space_group_name_H-M   'P 1'
#
loop_
_entity.id
_entity.type
_entity.pdbx_description
1 polymer ?
#
loop_
_entity_poly.entity_id
_entity_poly.type
_entity_poly.pdbx_seq_one_letter_code
_entity_poly.pdbx_strand_id
1 'polypeptide(L)'
;MAGEKRFVDFLIRAKKATYAAQGDDASTPPLLAGSRQLEYREGDYFYRDIYFGMGFFAGQEVVYIKDKPVWSMCYAGGVEKGLEHRLAKAVYAFLRKALRNAGHEQPYRGPVRFAEGEWIYRNDFSGGLEWFAGEETIALSGKTVYRLRYSGGFIR
;
A
#
# COMPACT_ATOMS: atom_id res chain seq x y z
N MET A 1 -1.87 2.73 -22.72
CA MET A 1 -2.91 2.15 -23.63
C MET A 1 -4.23 1.89 -22.88
N ALA A 2 -5.38 1.67 -23.54
CA ALA A 2 -6.68 1.45 -22.87
C ALA A 2 -6.71 0.27 -21.87
N GLY A 3 -5.85 -0.75 -22.04
CA GLY A 3 -5.66 -1.83 -21.07
C GLY A 3 -4.99 -1.38 -19.77
N GLU A 4 -3.95 -0.58 -19.89
CA GLU A 4 -3.18 -0.03 -18.75
C GLU A 4 -4.03 0.90 -17.90
N LYS A 5 -4.84 1.79 -18.52
CA LYS A 5 -5.76 2.65 -17.78
C LYS A 5 -6.74 1.82 -16.93
N ARG A 6 -7.34 0.77 -17.50
CA ARG A 6 -8.26 -0.11 -16.76
C ARG A 6 -7.57 -0.82 -15.60
N PHE A 7 -6.33 -1.27 -15.80
CA PHE A 7 -5.53 -1.88 -14.75
C PHE A 7 -5.25 -0.90 -13.59
N VAL A 8 -4.80 0.32 -13.91
CA VAL A 8 -4.55 1.39 -12.93
C VAL A 8 -5.83 1.74 -12.17
N ASP A 9 -6.93 1.92 -12.89
CA ASP A 9 -8.24 2.23 -12.32
C ASP A 9 -8.67 1.16 -11.31
N PHE A 10 -8.52 -0.13 -11.67
CA PHE A 10 -8.77 -1.27 -10.77
C PHE A 10 -7.84 -1.24 -9.55
N LEU A 11 -6.53 -1.09 -9.76
CA LEU A 11 -5.52 -1.11 -8.70
C LEU A 11 -5.80 -0.03 -7.64
N ILE A 12 -6.14 1.19 -8.07
CA ILE A 12 -6.48 2.28 -7.16
C ILE A 12 -7.76 1.97 -6.38
N ARG A 13 -8.81 1.43 -7.03
CA ARG A 13 -10.04 1.02 -6.33
C ARG A 13 -9.76 -0.06 -5.29
N ALA A 14 -9.02 -1.10 -5.66
CA ALA A 14 -8.65 -2.19 -4.76
C ALA A 14 -7.89 -1.70 -3.53
N LYS A 15 -6.89 -0.82 -3.70
CA LYS A 15 -6.13 -0.24 -2.59
C LYS A 15 -7.02 0.60 -1.65
N LYS A 16 -7.94 1.38 -2.21
CA LYS A 16 -8.90 2.20 -1.45
C LYS A 16 -9.93 1.36 -0.68
N ALA A 17 -10.29 0.20 -1.22
CA ALA A 17 -11.25 -0.73 -0.62
C ALA A 17 -10.60 -1.71 0.38
N THR A 18 -9.28 -1.84 0.40
CA THR A 18 -8.53 -2.74 1.31
C THR A 18 -7.86 -1.95 2.43
N TYR A 19 -6.52 -1.97 2.55
CA TYR A 19 -5.82 -1.42 3.72
C TYR A 19 -6.11 0.07 3.95
N ALA A 20 -6.34 0.83 2.88
CA ALA A 20 -6.63 2.26 3.00
C ALA A 20 -8.10 2.56 3.38
N ALA A 21 -8.99 1.55 3.42
CA ALA A 21 -10.37 1.69 3.85
C ALA A 21 -10.47 1.98 5.36
N GLN A 22 -11.64 2.47 5.78
CA GLN A 22 -12.00 2.59 7.19
C GLN A 22 -12.93 1.42 7.55
N GLY A 23 -12.37 0.22 7.70
CA GLY A 23 -13.13 -0.98 8.03
C GLY A 23 -12.39 -2.25 7.68
N ASP A 24 -12.98 -3.38 8.05
CA ASP A 24 -12.40 -4.72 7.88
C ASP A 24 -13.12 -5.54 6.79
N ASP A 25 -13.98 -4.92 5.97
CA ASP A 25 -14.82 -5.61 4.98
C ASP A 25 -14.02 -6.42 3.95
N ALA A 26 -12.80 -5.97 3.63
CA ALA A 26 -11.90 -6.68 2.74
C ALA A 26 -11.08 -7.79 3.44
N SER A 27 -11.17 -7.92 4.76
CA SER A 27 -10.38 -8.90 5.51
C SER A 27 -10.95 -10.31 5.33
N THR A 28 -10.07 -11.25 5.00
CA THR A 28 -10.41 -12.67 4.86
C THR A 28 -9.59 -13.53 5.82
N PRO A 29 -10.02 -14.76 6.10
CA PRO A 29 -9.16 -15.72 6.79
C PRO A 29 -7.79 -15.82 6.10
N PRO A 30 -6.69 -15.64 6.84
CA PRO A 30 -5.36 -15.64 6.24
C PRO A 30 -4.93 -17.04 5.85
N LEU A 31 -4.29 -17.17 4.67
CA LEU A 31 -3.68 -18.44 4.23
C LEU A 31 -2.43 -18.78 5.05
N LEU A 32 -1.66 -17.77 5.43
CA LEU A 32 -0.40 -17.94 6.17
C LEU A 32 -0.59 -17.59 7.64
N ALA A 33 -0.15 -18.48 8.53
CA ALA A 33 -0.27 -18.28 9.97
C ALA A 33 0.41 -16.97 10.41
N GLY A 34 -0.30 -16.15 11.20
CA GLY A 34 0.19 -14.86 11.68
C GLY A 34 0.16 -13.72 10.66
N SER A 35 -0.34 -13.97 9.44
CA SER A 35 -0.57 -12.91 8.45
C SER A 35 -1.94 -12.23 8.62
N ARG A 36 -2.05 -11.04 8.04
CA ARG A 36 -3.30 -10.42 7.64
C ARG A 36 -3.48 -10.62 6.15
N GLN A 37 -4.71 -10.83 5.72
CA GLN A 37 -5.06 -11.00 4.31
C GLN A 37 -6.25 -10.12 3.96
N LEU A 38 -6.09 -9.31 2.92
CA LEU A 38 -7.12 -8.44 2.37
C LEU A 38 -7.37 -8.80 0.91
N GLU A 39 -8.62 -8.80 0.50
CA GLU A 39 -9.04 -9.22 -0.84
C GLU A 39 -10.03 -8.23 -1.47
N TYR A 40 -9.93 -8.05 -2.78
CA TYR A 40 -10.87 -7.23 -3.56
C TYR A 40 -11.06 -7.81 -4.96
N ARG A 41 -12.31 -7.86 -5.45
CA ARG A 41 -12.67 -8.43 -6.76
C ARG A 41 -13.53 -7.46 -7.57
N GLU A 42 -13.25 -7.38 -8.87
CA GLU A 42 -14.05 -6.60 -9.83
C GLU A 42 -13.96 -7.23 -11.22
N GLY A 43 -15.04 -7.88 -11.66
CA GLY A 43 -15.05 -8.62 -12.93
C GLY A 43 -13.95 -9.68 -12.98
N ASP A 44 -13.13 -9.65 -14.02
CA ASP A 44 -12.00 -10.58 -14.22
C ASP A 44 -10.81 -10.31 -13.28
N TYR A 45 -10.79 -9.18 -12.58
CA TYR A 45 -9.68 -8.76 -11.72
C TYR A 45 -9.87 -9.23 -10.28
N PHE A 46 -8.76 -9.64 -9.68
CA PHE A 46 -8.67 -9.98 -8.27
C PHE A 46 -7.39 -9.39 -7.67
N TYR A 47 -7.51 -8.72 -6.53
CA TYR A 47 -6.41 -8.15 -5.76
C TYR A 47 -6.33 -8.87 -4.42
N ARG A 48 -5.11 -9.21 -4.01
CA ARG A 48 -4.82 -9.76 -2.69
C ARG A 48 -3.63 -9.05 -2.09
N ASP A 49 -3.75 -8.68 -0.82
CA ASP A 49 -2.66 -8.14 -0.01
C ASP A 49 -2.47 -9.04 1.21
N ILE A 50 -1.25 -9.56 1.38
CA ILE A 50 -0.86 -10.37 2.54
C ILE A 50 0.31 -9.69 3.23
N TYR A 51 0.22 -9.47 4.54
CA TYR A 51 1.32 -8.92 5.32
C TYR A 51 1.41 -9.48 6.74
N PHE A 52 2.59 -9.35 7.33
CA PHE A 52 2.92 -9.80 8.68
C PHE A 52 3.42 -8.63 9.52
N GLY A 53 3.13 -8.65 10.82
CA GLY A 53 3.62 -7.65 11.77
C GLY A 53 2.71 -6.42 11.90
N MET A 54 3.11 -5.50 12.80
CA MET A 54 2.34 -4.30 13.15
C MET A 54 3.23 -3.07 13.34
N GLY A 55 4.35 -3.19 14.08
CA GLY A 55 5.30 -2.10 14.28
C GLY A 55 6.24 -1.95 13.08
N PHE A 56 6.94 -3.03 12.77
CA PHE A 56 7.53 -3.29 11.46
C PHE A 56 6.69 -4.38 10.79
N PHE A 57 6.45 -4.25 9.50
CA PHE A 57 5.69 -5.20 8.72
C PHE A 57 6.31 -5.41 7.35
N ALA A 58 6.07 -6.59 6.80
CA ALA A 58 6.44 -6.96 5.45
C ALA A 58 5.26 -7.64 4.78
N GLY A 59 5.04 -7.34 3.52
CA GLY A 59 3.88 -7.83 2.79
C GLY A 59 4.06 -7.81 1.28
N GLN A 60 3.04 -8.33 0.61
CA GLN A 60 2.97 -8.43 -0.82
C GLN A 60 1.54 -8.21 -1.29
N GLU A 61 1.40 -7.32 -2.27
CA GLU A 61 0.19 -7.17 -3.06
C GLU A 61 0.33 -7.94 -4.36
N VAL A 62 -0.73 -8.60 -4.79
CA VAL A 62 -0.79 -9.33 -6.07
C VAL A 62 -2.10 -9.00 -6.78
N VAL A 63 -2.01 -8.69 -8.07
CA VAL A 63 -3.18 -8.59 -8.96
C VAL A 63 -3.21 -9.80 -9.88
N TYR A 64 -4.40 -10.38 -10.01
CA TYR A 64 -4.73 -11.48 -10.89
C TYR A 64 -5.73 -11.01 -11.96
N ILE A 65 -5.62 -11.58 -13.15
CA ILE A 65 -6.64 -11.47 -14.21
C ILE A 65 -7.00 -12.89 -14.63
N LYS A 66 -8.29 -13.26 -14.51
CA LYS A 66 -8.76 -14.64 -14.79
C LYS A 66 -7.90 -15.69 -14.06
N ASP A 67 -7.70 -15.46 -12.76
CA ASP A 67 -6.93 -16.29 -11.83
C ASP A 67 -5.43 -16.46 -12.15
N LYS A 68 -4.89 -15.72 -13.13
CA LYS A 68 -3.45 -15.68 -13.41
C LYS A 68 -2.83 -14.45 -12.74
N PRO A 69 -1.78 -14.59 -11.92
CA PRO A 69 -1.09 -13.43 -11.35
C PRO A 69 -0.41 -12.66 -12.48
N VAL A 70 -0.67 -11.36 -12.55
CA VAL A 70 -0.12 -10.49 -13.61
C VAL A 70 0.79 -9.41 -13.05
N TRP A 71 0.63 -9.01 -11.80
CA TRP A 71 1.41 -7.93 -11.20
C TRP A 71 1.61 -8.17 -9.71
N SER A 72 2.75 -7.76 -9.17
CA SER A 72 3.04 -7.85 -7.74
C SER A 72 3.86 -6.68 -7.25
N MET A 73 3.65 -6.31 -5.99
CA MET A 73 4.47 -5.37 -5.26
C MET A 73 4.78 -5.94 -3.87
N CYS A 74 6.06 -6.09 -3.54
CA CYS A 74 6.48 -6.36 -2.18
C CYS A 74 6.79 -5.06 -1.46
N TYR A 75 6.63 -5.07 -0.14
CA TYR A 75 6.91 -3.91 0.68
C TYR A 75 7.35 -4.33 2.09
N ALA A 76 8.22 -3.53 2.70
CA ALA A 76 8.64 -3.72 4.07
C ALA A 76 9.02 -2.40 4.73
N GLY A 77 8.60 -2.22 5.97
CA GLY A 77 8.81 -0.99 6.71
C GLY A 77 7.97 -0.91 7.96
N GLY A 78 7.92 0.28 8.55
CA GLY A 78 7.22 0.45 9.81
C GLY A 78 7.54 1.75 10.51
N VAL A 79 6.99 1.85 11.72
CA VAL A 79 7.31 2.94 12.64
C VAL A 79 8.72 2.77 13.20
N GLU A 80 9.35 3.88 13.56
CA GLU A 80 10.66 3.88 14.22
C GLU A 80 10.65 3.06 15.52
N LYS A 81 11.77 2.41 15.83
CA LYS A 81 11.88 1.57 17.04
C LYS A 81 11.72 2.42 18.29
N GLY A 82 10.91 1.93 19.24
CA GLY A 82 10.66 2.62 20.51
C GLY A 82 9.62 3.74 20.43
N LEU A 83 8.92 3.89 19.30
CA LEU A 83 7.78 4.80 19.19
C LEU A 83 6.64 4.31 20.10
N GLU A 84 6.04 5.24 20.84
CA GLU A 84 4.93 4.95 21.75
C GLU A 84 3.70 4.43 20.98
N HIS A 85 2.96 3.49 21.58
CA HIS A 85 1.91 2.75 20.89
C HIS A 85 0.78 3.64 20.36
N ARG A 86 0.34 4.64 21.15
CA ARG A 86 -0.68 5.60 20.70
C ARG A 86 -0.17 6.40 19.50
N LEU A 87 1.09 6.82 19.52
CA LEU A 87 1.70 7.52 18.39
C LEU A 87 1.81 6.61 17.16
N ALA A 88 2.19 5.35 17.32
CA ALA A 88 2.22 4.38 16.21
C ALA A 88 0.83 4.19 15.56
N LYS A 89 -0.24 4.12 16.36
CA LYS A 89 -1.61 4.08 15.83
C LYS A 89 -1.96 5.33 15.03
N ALA A 90 -1.56 6.51 15.50
CA ALA A 90 -1.78 7.77 14.81
C ALA A 90 -1.03 7.83 13.47
N VAL A 91 0.22 7.35 13.43
CA VAL A 91 0.99 7.20 12.19
C VAL A 91 0.22 6.36 11.17
N TYR A 92 -0.29 5.18 11.55
CA TYR A 92 -1.01 4.32 10.62
C TYR A 92 -2.36 4.88 10.18
N ALA A 93 -3.04 5.63 11.06
CA ALA A 93 -4.25 6.35 10.67
C ALA A 93 -3.96 7.44 9.62
N PHE A 94 -2.86 8.19 9.80
CA PHE A 94 -2.40 9.18 8.81
C PHE A 94 -1.92 8.51 7.52
N LEU A 95 -1.20 7.39 7.60
CA LEU A 95 -0.79 6.61 6.43
C LEU A 95 -2.00 6.22 5.58
N ARG A 96 -3.06 5.66 6.19
CA ARG A 96 -4.29 5.32 5.45
C ARG A 96 -4.91 6.53 4.76
N LYS A 97 -4.88 7.72 5.37
CA LYS A 97 -5.33 8.98 4.72
C LYS A 97 -4.47 9.29 3.48
N ALA A 98 -3.15 9.22 3.59
CA ALA A 98 -2.25 9.48 2.48
C ALA A 98 -2.46 8.48 1.32
N LEU A 99 -2.56 7.18 1.62
CA LEU A 99 -2.76 6.12 0.62
C LEU A 99 -4.08 6.26 -0.16
N ARG A 100 -5.14 6.83 0.45
CA ARG A 100 -6.39 7.11 -0.27
C ARG A 100 -6.26 8.21 -1.33
N ASN A 101 -5.17 8.96 -1.33
CA ASN A 101 -4.91 10.02 -2.30
C ASN A 101 -3.97 9.57 -3.43
N ALA A 102 -3.81 8.26 -3.63
CA ALA A 102 -3.11 7.70 -4.79
C ALA A 102 -3.70 8.22 -6.11
N GLY A 103 -2.84 8.67 -7.03
CA GLY A 103 -3.21 9.18 -8.36
C GLY A 103 -2.89 8.18 -9.47
N HIS A 104 -3.46 8.39 -10.67
CA HIS A 104 -3.26 7.50 -11.81
C HIS A 104 -1.81 7.42 -12.29
N GLU A 105 -1.03 8.49 -12.14
CA GLU A 105 0.40 8.50 -12.49
C GLU A 105 1.26 7.73 -11.49
N GLN A 106 0.72 7.43 -10.30
CA GLN A 106 1.48 6.90 -9.15
C GLN A 106 0.61 5.91 -8.34
N PRO A 107 0.13 4.81 -8.94
CA PRO A 107 -0.87 3.96 -8.31
C PRO A 107 -0.30 3.00 -7.25
N TYR A 108 0.99 3.12 -6.91
CA TYR A 108 1.71 2.18 -6.04
C TYR A 108 1.41 2.42 -4.55
N ARG A 109 1.51 3.67 -4.10
CA ARG A 109 1.29 4.09 -2.70
C ARG A 109 0.51 5.41 -2.69
N GLY A 110 0.79 6.32 -1.76
CA GLY A 110 0.20 7.66 -1.73
C GLY A 110 0.86 8.61 -2.75
N PRO A 111 0.39 9.87 -2.83
CA PRO A 111 0.95 10.87 -3.73
C PRO A 111 2.38 11.26 -3.31
N VAL A 112 3.16 11.91 -4.19
CA VAL A 112 4.52 12.43 -3.87
C VAL A 112 4.57 13.15 -2.51
N ARG A 113 3.52 13.91 -2.19
CA ARG A 113 3.39 14.60 -0.90
C ARG A 113 1.93 14.67 -0.45
N PHE A 114 1.69 14.39 0.83
CA PHE A 114 0.41 14.61 1.51
C PHE A 114 0.67 15.20 2.90
N ALA A 115 -0.10 16.20 3.32
CA ALA A 115 0.11 16.86 4.62
C ALA A 115 -1.22 17.18 5.31
N GLU A 116 -1.23 17.05 6.64
CA GLU A 116 -2.37 17.41 7.50
C GLU A 116 -1.82 17.91 8.84
N GLY A 117 -1.90 19.23 9.07
CA GLY A 117 -1.24 19.86 10.22
C GLY A 117 0.27 19.61 10.23
N GLU A 118 0.78 19.09 11.34
CA GLU A 118 2.21 18.78 11.56
C GLU A 118 2.69 17.49 10.86
N TRP A 119 1.77 16.73 10.27
CA TRP A 119 2.06 15.46 9.62
C TRP A 119 2.40 15.66 8.15
N ILE A 120 3.50 15.04 7.71
CA ILE A 120 3.94 15.09 6.31
C ILE A 120 4.27 13.67 5.85
N TYR A 121 3.53 13.20 4.85
CA TYR A 121 3.84 12.02 4.06
C TYR A 121 4.63 12.43 2.82
N ARG A 122 5.66 11.65 2.48
CA ARG A 122 6.39 11.76 1.22
C ARG A 122 6.55 10.38 0.60
N ASN A 123 6.44 10.33 -0.73
CA ASN A 123 6.69 9.13 -1.51
C ASN A 123 7.68 9.48 -2.62
N ASP A 124 8.82 8.80 -2.64
CA ASP A 124 9.83 8.91 -3.69
C ASP A 124 9.95 7.56 -4.40
N PHE A 125 9.91 7.56 -5.72
CA PHE A 125 9.89 6.33 -6.51
C PHE A 125 10.48 6.54 -7.89
N SER A 126 10.84 5.43 -8.51
CA SER A 126 11.40 5.38 -9.86
C SER A 126 10.82 4.20 -10.62
N GLY A 127 10.80 4.32 -11.95
CA GLY A 127 10.27 3.30 -12.85
C GLY A 127 8.77 3.45 -13.16
N GLY A 128 8.25 2.45 -13.87
CA GLY A 128 6.86 2.36 -14.33
C GLY A 128 6.18 1.09 -13.82
N LEU A 129 4.92 0.87 -14.19
CA LEU A 129 4.14 -0.30 -13.74
C LEU A 129 4.81 -1.64 -14.06
N GLU A 130 5.60 -1.69 -15.13
CA GLU A 130 6.40 -2.84 -15.53
C GLU A 130 7.52 -3.20 -14.56
N TRP A 131 8.16 -2.19 -13.95
CA TRP A 131 9.24 -2.36 -12.97
C TRP A 131 9.46 -1.03 -12.24
N PHE A 132 9.20 -1.02 -10.94
CA PHE A 132 9.36 0.15 -10.09
C PHE A 132 9.92 -0.21 -8.72
N ALA A 133 10.45 0.80 -8.05
CA ALA A 133 10.79 0.77 -6.64
C ALA A 133 10.61 2.15 -6.02
N GLY A 134 10.35 2.21 -4.72
CA GLY A 134 10.21 3.46 -4.00
C GLY A 134 10.34 3.34 -2.48
N GLU A 135 10.37 4.49 -1.84
CA GLU A 135 10.40 4.66 -0.39
C GLU A 135 9.34 5.70 0.01
N GLU A 136 8.50 5.34 0.97
CA GLU A 136 7.60 6.29 1.63
C GLU A 136 8.07 6.60 3.05
N THR A 137 7.85 7.85 3.48
CA THR A 137 8.17 8.32 4.82
C THR A 137 7.02 9.14 5.40
N ILE A 138 6.87 9.09 6.72
CA ILE A 138 6.01 10.03 7.45
C ILE A 138 6.85 10.74 8.49
N ALA A 139 6.76 12.07 8.50
CA ALA A 139 7.34 12.93 9.52
C ALA A 139 6.25 13.63 10.33
N LEU A 140 6.51 13.81 11.63
CA LEU A 140 5.70 14.59 12.56
C LEU A 140 6.57 15.69 13.15
N SER A 141 6.19 16.96 12.95
CA SER A 141 6.96 18.13 13.40
C SER A 141 8.45 18.06 13.01
N GLY A 142 8.69 17.65 11.75
CA GLY A 142 10.04 17.55 11.17
C GLY A 142 10.81 16.26 11.49
N LYS A 143 10.35 15.42 12.42
CA LYS A 143 10.99 14.14 12.75
C LYS A 143 10.35 12.98 12.01
N THR A 144 11.13 12.22 11.25
CA THR A 144 10.66 10.97 10.62
C THR A 144 10.28 9.96 11.71
N VAL A 145 9.06 9.42 11.63
CA VAL A 145 8.49 8.45 12.56
C VAL A 145 8.10 7.14 11.88
N TYR A 146 8.21 7.08 10.55
CA TYR A 146 7.87 5.92 9.74
C TYR A 146 8.63 5.94 8.41
N ARG A 147 9.04 4.75 7.98
CA ARG A 147 9.65 4.52 6.67
C ARG A 147 9.24 3.14 6.13
N LEU A 148 8.97 3.07 4.83
CA LEU A 148 8.72 1.82 4.13
C LEU A 148 9.34 1.84 2.75
N ARG A 149 9.91 0.71 2.33
CA ARG A 149 10.38 0.49 0.95
C ARG A 149 9.46 -0.49 0.25
N TYR A 150 9.33 -0.31 -1.05
CA TYR A 150 8.54 -1.18 -1.90
C TYR A 150 9.17 -1.35 -3.28
N SER A 151 8.89 -2.46 -3.94
CA SER A 151 9.34 -2.79 -5.29
C SER A 151 8.33 -3.70 -5.95
N GLY A 152 8.15 -3.58 -7.26
CA GLY A 152 7.18 -4.39 -7.97
C GLY A 152 7.25 -4.27 -9.48
N GLY A 153 6.33 -4.96 -10.15
CA GLY A 153 6.25 -5.00 -11.60
C GLY A 153 5.25 -6.02 -12.13
N PHE A 154 5.15 -6.11 -13.45
CA PHE A 154 4.39 -7.18 -14.11
C PHE A 154 5.13 -8.52 -14.04
N ILE A 155 4.39 -9.59 -13.76
CA ILE A 155 4.87 -10.98 -13.71
C ILE A 155 4.82 -11.59 -15.11
N ARG A 156 5.77 -12.47 -15.44
CA ARG A 156 5.90 -13.15 -16.74
C ARG A 156 5.98 -14.66 -16.56
#